data_AF-A0A944CSL9-F1
#
_entry.id   AF-A0A944CSL9-F1
#
_cell.length_a   1.000
_cell.length_b   1.000
_cell.length_c   1.000
_cell.angle_alpha   90.00
_cell.angle_beta   90.00
_cell.angle_gamma   90.00
#
_symmetry.space_group_name_H-M   'P 1'
#
loop_
_entity.id
_entity.type
_entity.pdbx_description
1 polymer ?
#
loop_
_entity_poly.entity_id
_entity_poly.type
_entity_poly.pdbx_seq_one_letter_code
_entity_poly.pdbx_strand_id
1 'polypeptide(L)'
;MRLAPFYQRDKEQARLEGEQKGEERLVLRLINRRFGEIKLSLIEQIQSLSIEQLENLADALLDFSQVADLETWLKQQKSQETDS
;
A
#
# COMPACT_ATOMS: atom_id res chain seq x y z
N MET A 1 -9.13 -37.74 -8.64
CA MET A 1 -8.87 -36.33 -9.02
C MET A 1 -8.83 -35.47 -7.76
N ARG A 2 -7.69 -34.87 -7.41
CA ARG A 2 -7.55 -34.02 -6.20
C ARG A 2 -7.51 -32.55 -6.65
N LEU A 3 -8.67 -31.98 -6.97
CA LEU A 3 -8.82 -30.57 -7.35
C LEU A 3 -8.76 -29.62 -6.13
N ALA A 4 -8.89 -30.17 -4.92
CA ALA A 4 -8.90 -29.43 -3.67
C ALA A 4 -7.72 -28.43 -3.45
N PRO A 5 -6.47 -28.71 -3.86
CA PRO A 5 -5.36 -27.78 -3.63
C PRO A 5 -5.44 -26.50 -4.45
N PHE A 6 -6.04 -26.53 -5.64
CA PHE A 6 -6.14 -25.37 -6.52
C PHE A 6 -7.19 -24.38 -6.01
N TYR A 7 -8.38 -24.87 -5.62
CA TYR A 7 -9.43 -24.03 -5.03
C TYR A 7 -8.99 -23.34 -3.72
N GLN A 8 -8.14 -23.98 -2.93
CA GLN A 8 -7.61 -23.37 -1.70
C GLN A 8 -6.65 -22.21 -2.02
N ARG A 9 -5.80 -22.36 -3.04
CA ARG A 9 -4.88 -21.30 -3.47
C ARG A 9 -5.63 -20.11 -4.06
N ASP A 10 -6.60 -20.35 -4.93
CA ASP A 10 -7.39 -19.28 -5.56
C ASP A 10 -8.16 -18.46 -4.51
N LYS A 11 -8.73 -19.14 -3.49
CA LYS A 11 -9.42 -18.47 -2.39
C LYS A 11 -8.47 -17.62 -1.55
N GLU A 12 -7.29 -18.13 -1.25
CA GLU A 12 -6.30 -17.39 -0.46
C GLU A 12 -5.75 -16.19 -1.23
N GLN A 13 -5.47 -16.35 -2.53
CA GLN A 13 -5.06 -15.24 -3.38
C GLN A 13 -6.15 -14.16 -3.45
N ALA A 14 -7.42 -14.54 -3.65
CA ALA A 14 -8.53 -13.59 -3.66
C ALA A 14 -8.69 -12.86 -2.32
N ARG A 15 -8.39 -13.54 -1.19
CA ARG A 15 -8.39 -12.92 0.14
C ARG A 15 -7.30 -11.85 0.25
N LEU A 16 -6.06 -12.19 -0.15
CA LEU A 16 -4.91 -11.29 -0.11
C LEU A 16 -5.10 -10.09 -1.04
N GLU A 17 -5.59 -10.29 -2.27
CA GLU A 17 -5.90 -9.20 -3.19
C GLU A 17 -7.00 -8.26 -2.64
N GLY A 18 -7.99 -8.83 -1.95
CA GLY A 18 -9.06 -8.06 -1.31
C GLY A 18 -8.54 -7.21 -0.14
N GLU A 19 -7.64 -7.79 0.65
CA GLU A 19 -6.96 -7.13 1.76
C GLU A 19 -6.09 -5.96 1.27
N GLN A 20 -5.22 -6.20 0.29
CA GLN A 20 -4.36 -5.16 -0.30
C GLN A 20 -5.18 -4.00 -0.88
N LYS A 21 -6.22 -4.29 -1.68
CA LYS A 21 -7.13 -3.24 -2.22
C LYS A 21 -7.87 -2.48 -1.12
N GLY A 22 -8.14 -3.13 0.02
CA GLY A 22 -8.73 -2.52 1.20
C GLY A 22 -7.80 -1.48 1.81
N GLU A 23 -6.56 -1.89 2.06
CA GLU A 23 -5.50 -1.04 2.63
C GLU A 23 -5.15 0.13 1.71
N GLU A 24 -4.94 -0.11 0.42
CA GLU A 24 -4.69 0.95 -0.57
C GLU A 24 -5.79 2.02 -0.53
N ARG A 25 -7.05 1.59 -0.50
CA ARG A 25 -8.20 2.51 -0.47
C ARG A 25 -8.26 3.30 0.83
N LEU A 26 -7.90 2.68 1.95
CA LEU A 26 -7.85 3.35 3.24
C LEU A 26 -6.76 4.43 3.24
N VAL A 27 -5.53 4.05 2.88
CA VAL A 27 -4.37 4.93 2.83
C VAL A 27 -4.60 6.11 1.90
N LEU A 28 -5.08 5.88 0.67
CA LEU A 28 -5.37 6.96 -0.28
C LEU A 28 -6.45 7.92 0.26
N ARG A 29 -7.44 7.41 1.01
CA ARG A 29 -8.46 8.25 1.64
C ARG A 29 -7.89 9.08 2.78
N LEU A 30 -6.99 8.53 3.59
CA LEU A 30 -6.30 9.27 4.66
C LEU A 30 -5.44 10.39 4.07
N ILE A 31 -4.67 10.08 3.03
CA ILE A 31 -3.85 11.06 2.30
C ILE A 31 -4.71 12.18 1.73
N ASN A 32 -5.79 11.85 1.01
CA ASN A 32 -6.69 12.84 0.43
C ASN A 32 -7.37 13.72 1.49
N ARG A 33 -7.70 13.17 2.66
CA ARG A 33 -8.27 13.95 3.78
C ARG A 33 -7.26 14.91 4.40
N ARG A 34 -5.99 14.51 4.46
CA ARG A 34 -4.93 15.26 5.15
C ARG A 34 -4.30 16.32 4.26
N PHE A 35 -4.07 15.98 3.00
CA PHE A 35 -3.28 16.78 2.07
C PHE A 35 -4.06 17.27 0.84
N GLY A 36 -5.32 16.84 0.68
CA GLY A 36 -6.07 17.05 -0.55
C GLY A 36 -5.58 16.14 -1.68
N GLU A 37 -5.88 16.53 -2.91
CA GLU A 37 -5.45 15.78 -4.09
C GLU A 37 -3.93 15.77 -4.22
N ILE A 38 -3.37 14.56 -4.41
CA ILE A 38 -1.94 14.34 -4.66
C ILE A 38 -1.69 13.98 -6.13
N LYS A 39 -0.44 14.09 -6.55
CA LYS A 39 0.00 13.74 -7.91
C LYS A 39 -0.29 12.27 -8.20
N LEU A 40 -0.71 11.96 -9.44
CA LEU A 40 -0.96 10.59 -9.90
C LEU A 40 0.25 9.67 -9.68
N SER A 41 1.47 10.17 -9.88
CA SER A 41 2.70 9.39 -9.66
C SER A 41 2.90 8.95 -8.20
N LEU A 42 2.33 9.66 -7.22
CA LEU A 42 2.34 9.22 -5.83
C LEU A 42 1.29 8.14 -5.58
N ILE A 43 0.12 8.26 -6.21
CA ILE A 43 -0.94 7.26 -6.16
C ILE A 43 -0.44 5.92 -6.71
N GLU A 44 0.21 5.93 -7.88
CA GLU A 44 0.79 4.73 -8.49
C GLU A 44 1.86 4.09 -7.61
N GLN A 45 2.69 4.89 -6.93
CA GLN A 45 3.69 4.37 -5.98
C GLN A 45 3.06 3.74 -4.75
N ILE A 46 1.96 4.29 -4.25
CA ILE A 46 1.23 3.73 -3.11
C ILE A 46 0.57 2.41 -3.50
N GLN A 47 0.00 2.32 -4.71
CA GLN A 47 -0.61 1.10 -5.24
C GLN A 47 0.40 -0.02 -5.52
N SER A 48 1.70 0.29 -5.64
CA SER A 48 2.74 -0.72 -5.76
C SER A 48 3.24 -1.26 -4.42
N LEU A 49 2.82 -0.67 -3.29
CA LEU A 49 3.26 -1.10 -1.96
C LEU A 49 2.65 -2.44 -1.55
N SER A 50 3.42 -3.21 -0.79
CA SER A 50 2.92 -4.40 -0.09
C SER A 50 1.92 -4.03 1.01
N ILE A 51 1.15 -5.00 1.49
CA ILE A 51 0.22 -4.80 2.63
C ILE A 51 0.96 -4.24 3.84
N GLU A 52 2.10 -4.83 4.20
CA GLU A 52 2.92 -4.37 5.34
C GLU A 52 3.42 -2.92 5.15
N GLN A 53 3.82 -2.55 3.94
CA GLN A 53 4.23 -1.17 3.65
C GLN A 53 3.04 -0.21 3.73
N LEU A 54 1.83 -0.62 3.31
CA LEU A 54 0.62 0.18 3.43
C LEU A 54 0.21 0.41 4.89
N GLU A 55 0.30 -0.63 5.73
CA GLU A 55 0.07 -0.53 7.17
C GLU A 55 1.07 0.44 7.83
N ASN A 56 2.37 0.28 7.54
CA ASN A 56 3.42 1.18 8.03
C ASN A 56 3.21 2.63 7.55
N LEU A 57 2.73 2.82 6.31
CA LEU A 57 2.39 4.14 5.79
C LEU A 57 1.21 4.75 6.55
N ALA A 58 0.19 3.95 6.90
CA ALA A 58 -0.97 4.42 7.66
C ALA A 58 -0.57 4.99 9.03
N ASP A 59 0.36 4.32 9.73
CA ASP A 59 0.91 4.81 10.99
C ASP A 59 1.77 6.06 10.80
N ALA A 60 2.70 6.04 9.84
CA ALA A 60 3.58 7.18 9.57
C ALA A 60 2.82 8.45 9.13
N LEU A 61 1.67 8.30 8.45
CA LEU A 61 0.80 9.40 8.05
C LEU A 61 0.30 10.25 9.23
N LEU A 62 0.25 9.68 10.44
CA LEU A 62 -0.13 10.42 11.65
C LEU A 62 0.91 11.49 12.00
N ASP A 63 2.19 11.21 11.75
CA ASP A 63 3.32 12.07 12.10
C ASP A 63 3.73 13.06 11.00
N PHE A 64 3.27 12.86 9.77
CA PHE A 64 3.61 13.77 8.67
C PHE A 64 3.10 15.19 8.95
N SER A 65 3.64 16.21 8.30
CA SER A 65 3.13 17.59 8.38
C SER A 65 2.76 18.11 7.00
N GLN A 66 3.37 17.55 5.95
CA GLN A 66 3.23 18.00 4.58
C GLN A 66 3.41 16.84 3.59
N VAL A 67 3.02 17.07 2.33
CA VAL A 67 3.18 16.08 1.24
C VAL A 67 4.66 15.71 1.02
N ALA A 68 5.60 16.61 1.29
CA ALA A 68 7.02 16.32 1.16
C ALA A 68 7.50 15.20 2.11
N ASP A 69 6.85 15.00 3.26
CA ASP A 69 7.18 13.91 4.18
C ASP A 69 6.76 12.56 3.59
N LEU A 70 5.58 12.51 2.95
CA LEU A 70 5.12 11.36 2.17
C LEU A 70 6.07 11.05 0.99
N GLU A 71 6.47 12.07 0.22
CA GLU A 71 7.42 11.89 -0.88
C GLU A 71 8.77 11.34 -0.39
N THR A 72 9.20 11.75 0.81
CA THR A 72 10.45 11.29 1.43
C THR A 72 10.33 9.84 1.88
N TRP A 73 9.23 9.50 2.56
CA TRP A 73 8.95 8.13 2.99
C TRP A 73 8.89 7.15 1.82
N LEU A 74 8.18 7.50 0.74
CA LEU A 74 8.08 6.65 -0.46
C LEU A 74 9.43 6.42 -1.15
N LYS A 75 10.33 7.41 -1.13
CA LYS A 75 11.70 7.25 -1.64
C LYS A 75 12.50 6.26 -0.81
N GLN A 76 12.33 6.26 0.51
CA GLN A 76 13.02 5.34 1.42
C GLN A 76 12.58 3.90 1.21
N GLN A 77 11.28 3.66 0.94
CA GLN A 77 10.77 2.31 0.66
C GLN A 77 11.41 1.71 -0.60
N LYS A 78 11.57 2.51 -1.67
CA LYS A 78 12.24 2.05 -2.90
C LYS A 78 13.70 1.67 -2.70
N SER A 79 14.38 2.27 -1.72
CA SER A 79 15.77 1.93 -1.42
C SER A 79 15.91 0.61 -0.65
N GLN A 80 14.86 0.15 0.02
CA GLN A 80 14.85 -1.11 0.79
C GLN A 80 14.58 -2.34 -0.11
N GLU A 81 13.92 -2.16 -1.26
CA GLU A 81 13.64 -3.25 -2.22
C GLU A 81 14.88 -3.70 -3.03
N THR A 82 15.91 -2.87 -3.13
CA THR A 82 17.14 -3.18 -3.91
C THR A 82 18.18 -4.03 -3.17
N ASP A 83 17.91 -4.45 -1.93
CA ASP A 83 18.88 -5.17 -1.07
C ASP A 83 18.36 -6.55 -0.61
N SER A 84 17.48 -7.19 -1.38
CA SER A 84 16.98 -8.56 -1.14
C SER A 84 16.92 -9.41 -2.41
#